data_AF-D6TTX1-F1
#
_entry.id   AF-D6TTX1-F1
#
_cell.length_a   1.000
_cell.length_b   1.000
_cell.length_c   1.000
_cell.angle_alpha   90.00
_cell.angle_beta   90.00
_cell.angle_gamma   90.00
#
_symmetry.space_group_name_H-M   'P 1'
#
loop_
_entity.id
_entity.type
_entity.pdbx_description
1 polymer ?
#
loop_
_entity_poly.entity_id
_entity_poly.type
_entity_poly.pdbx_seq_one_letter_code
_entity_poly.pdbx_strand_id
1 'polypeptide(L)'
;MIAVQITRWVASIIGLGALLLGLAFWLFQINLLNVHMLFGFIVTLSLLGLGIAMLFSRGLRLLGIISIIYAPILPIFGMTQDGLLIGDLHWLIRIAHMLVGIGALVLISLIGARYQALKRNPGKTALKASLSSEKG
;
A
#
# COMPACT_ATOMS: atom_id res chain seq x y z
N MET A 1 13.70 3.45 11.70
CA MET A 1 14.20 2.07 11.75
C MET A 1 14.53 1.73 10.32
N ILE A 2 15.72 1.18 10.09
CA ILE A 2 16.18 0.83 8.73
C ILE A 2 15.17 -0.11 8.05
N ALA A 3 14.57 -1.04 8.82
CA ALA A 3 13.52 -1.96 8.36
C ALA A 3 12.36 -1.25 7.63
N VAL A 4 11.74 -0.23 8.22
CA VAL A 4 10.62 0.52 7.58
C VAL A 4 11.04 1.11 6.23
N GLN A 5 12.28 1.60 6.15
CA GLN A 5 12.79 2.20 4.91
C GLN A 5 13.05 1.14 3.83
N ILE A 6 13.64 0.00 4.21
CA ILE A 6 13.88 -1.13 3.31
C ILE A 6 12.54 -1.69 2.81
N THR A 7 11.60 -1.98 3.72
CA THR A 7 10.27 -2.50 3.36
C THR A 7 9.55 -1.56 2.39
N ARG A 8 9.60 -0.25 2.63
CA ARG A 8 9.03 0.73 1.70
C ARG A 8 9.64 0.65 0.30
N TRP A 9 10.97 0.62 0.20
CA TRP A 9 11.67 0.57 -1.07
C TRP A 9 11.36 -0.71 -1.84
N VAL A 10 11.47 -1.86 -1.17
CA VAL A 10 11.12 -3.16 -1.75
C VAL A 10 9.69 -3.15 -2.26
N ALA A 11 8.73 -2.73 -1.42
CA ALA A 11 7.32 -2.71 -1.80
C ALA A 11 7.02 -1.75 -2.97
N SER A 12 7.73 -0.62 -3.06
CA SER A 12 7.55 0.33 -4.15
C SER A 12 8.06 -0.21 -5.48
N ILE A 13 9.26 -0.80 -5.50
CA ILE A 13 9.86 -1.39 -6.71
C ILE A 13 9.03 -2.59 -7.17
N ILE A 14 8.71 -3.51 -6.25
CA ILE A 14 7.93 -4.70 -6.55
C ILE A 14 6.51 -4.32 -6.98
N GLY A 15 5.88 -3.31 -6.35
CA GLY A 15 4.54 -2.89 -6.74
C GLY A 15 4.49 -2.18 -8.09
N LEU A 16 5.52 -1.40 -8.45
CA LEU A 16 5.64 -0.90 -9.83
C LEU A 16 5.81 -2.06 -10.82
N GLY A 17 6.60 -3.08 -10.48
CA GLY A 17 6.69 -4.31 -11.26
C GLY A 17 5.33 -5.01 -11.41
N ALA A 18 4.55 -5.13 -10.33
CA ALA A 18 3.22 -5.75 -10.36
C ALA A 18 2.29 -4.98 -11.30
N LEU A 19 2.30 -3.65 -11.23
CA LEU A 19 1.49 -2.77 -12.08
C LEU A 19 1.86 -2.95 -13.56
N LEU A 20 3.15 -2.96 -13.89
CA LEU A 20 3.63 -3.17 -15.25
C LEU A 20 3.27 -4.56 -15.78
N LEU A 21 3.39 -5.61 -14.95
CA LEU A 21 2.98 -6.97 -15.32
C LEU A 21 1.47 -7.07 -15.55
N GLY A 22 0.66 -6.41 -14.71
CA GLY A 22 -0.79 -6.36 -14.88
C GLY A 22 -1.21 -5.64 -16.16
N LEU A 23 -0.57 -4.50 -16.47
CA LEU A 23 -0.77 -3.78 -17.74
C LEU A 23 -0.30 -4.62 -18.94
N ALA A 24 0.83 -5.31 -18.83
CA ALA A 24 1.36 -6.16 -19.88
C ALA A 24 0.42 -7.33 -20.20
N PHE A 25 -0.15 -7.95 -19.17
CA PHE A 25 -1.18 -8.96 -19.32
C PHE A 25 -2.44 -8.39 -19.96
N TRP A 26 -2.94 -7.24 -19.48
CA TRP A 26 -4.19 -6.66 -19.97
C TRP A 26 -4.09 -6.18 -21.43
N LEU A 27 -3.05 -5.42 -21.78
CA LEU A 27 -2.93 -4.75 -23.08
C LEU A 27 -2.30 -5.65 -24.15
N PHE A 28 -1.35 -6.51 -23.76
CA PHE A 28 -0.52 -7.28 -24.69
C PHE A 28 -0.66 -8.79 -24.54
N GLN A 29 -1.52 -9.27 -23.63
CA GLN A 29 -1.75 -10.70 -23.39
C GLN A 29 -0.48 -11.47 -22.99
N ILE A 30 0.52 -10.79 -22.43
CA ILE A 30 1.75 -11.43 -21.93
C ILE A 30 1.41 -12.18 -20.64
N ASN A 31 1.42 -13.51 -20.69
CA ASN A 31 1.00 -14.36 -19.58
C ASN A 31 2.12 -14.60 -18.56
N LEU A 32 2.25 -13.68 -17.60
CA LEU A 32 3.12 -13.80 -16.43
C LEU A 32 2.31 -13.72 -15.12
N LEU A 33 1.12 -14.31 -15.10
CA LEU A 33 0.17 -14.21 -13.99
C LEU A 33 0.76 -14.63 -12.64
N ASN A 34 1.51 -15.74 -12.60
CA ASN A 34 2.14 -16.23 -11.36
C ASN A 34 3.14 -15.22 -10.79
N VAL A 35 3.90 -14.52 -11.65
CA VAL A 35 4.87 -13.50 -11.24
C VAL A 35 4.13 -12.24 -10.76
N HIS A 36 3.08 -11.83 -11.47
CA HIS A 36 2.21 -10.72 -11.04
C HIS A 36 1.60 -10.98 -9.66
N MET A 37 1.05 -12.18 -9.43
CA MET A 37 0.49 -12.58 -8.14
C MET A 37 1.55 -12.58 -7.03
N LEU A 38 2.73 -13.15 -7.29
CA LEU A 38 3.83 -13.13 -6.32
C LEU A 38 4.19 -11.68 -5.92
N PHE A 39 4.30 -10.78 -6.90
CA PHE A 39 4.59 -9.38 -6.63
C PHE A 39 3.45 -8.71 -5.84
N GLY A 40 2.20 -8.99 -6.20
CA GLY A 40 1.02 -8.53 -5.46
C GLY A 40 1.00 -8.99 -3.99
N PHE A 41 1.36 -10.24 -3.72
CA PHE A 41 1.48 -10.75 -2.35
C PHE A 41 2.63 -10.11 -1.58
N ILE A 42 3.79 -9.89 -2.21
CA ILE A 42 4.91 -9.18 -1.57
C ILE A 42 4.51 -7.74 -1.20
N VAL A 43 3.80 -7.04 -2.09
CA VAL A 43 3.24 -5.70 -1.81
C VAL A 43 2.26 -5.75 -0.64
N THR A 44 1.35 -6.72 -0.65
CA THR A 44 0.34 -6.92 0.40
C THR A 44 0.98 -7.13 1.76
N LEU A 45 1.93 -8.07 1.87
CA LEU A 45 2.62 -8.37 3.13
C LEU A 45 3.48 -7.20 3.59
N SER A 46 4.09 -6.47 2.66
CA SER A 46 4.85 -5.26 2.98
C SER A 46 3.96 -4.15 3.53
N LEU A 47 2.80 -3.89 2.90
CA LEU A 47 1.83 -2.90 3.38
C LEU A 47 1.25 -3.30 4.74
N LEU A 48 0.95 -4.58 4.95
CA LEU A 48 0.50 -5.11 6.23
C LEU A 48 1.57 -4.92 7.31
N GLY A 49 2.81 -5.31 7.04
CA GLY A 49 3.94 -5.16 7.97
C GLY A 49 4.23 -3.69 8.31
N LEU A 50 4.19 -2.80 7.32
CA LEU A 50 4.27 -1.36 7.55
C LEU A 50 3.10 -0.86 8.40
N GLY A 51 1.87 -1.31 8.12
CA GLY A 51 0.68 -0.96 8.87
C GLY A 51 0.80 -1.34 10.35
N ILE A 52 1.22 -2.58 10.63
CA ILE A 52 1.48 -3.07 11.99
C ILE A 52 2.56 -2.23 12.67
N ALA A 53 3.68 -1.94 11.99
CA ALA A 53 4.75 -1.09 12.55
C ALA A 53 4.25 0.32 12.90
N MET A 54 3.28 0.86 12.14
CA MET A 54 2.72 2.19 12.40
C MET A 54 1.78 2.23 13.63
N LEU A 55 1.22 1.09 14.05
CA LEU A 55 0.44 1.04 15.31
C LEU A 55 1.30 1.39 16.53
N PHE A 56 2.59 1.08 16.47
CA PHE A 56 3.56 1.36 17.52
C PHE A 56 4.25 2.74 17.35
N SER A 57 3.91 3.49 16.30
CA SER A 57 4.48 4.80 16.02
C SER A 57 3.51 5.93 16.38
N ARG A 58 3.84 6.76 17.38
CA ARG A 58 3.02 7.91 17.78
C ARG A 58 2.77 8.85 16.58
N GLY A 59 1.53 9.25 16.37
CA GLY A 59 1.12 10.10 15.24
C GLY A 59 0.84 9.37 13.92
N LEU A 60 1.07 8.06 13.82
CA LEU A 60 0.85 7.27 12.60
C LEU A 60 -0.17 6.13 12.73
N ARG A 61 -0.74 5.94 13.93
CA ARG A 61 -1.66 4.83 14.23
C ARG A 61 -2.83 4.72 13.25
N LEU A 62 -3.48 5.84 12.93
CA LEU A 62 -4.60 5.86 11.99
C LEU A 62 -4.16 5.36 10.60
N LEU A 63 -3.01 5.80 10.12
CA LEU A 63 -2.46 5.35 8.84
C LEU A 63 -2.09 3.86 8.88
N GLY A 64 -1.63 3.38 10.03
CA GLY A 64 -1.41 1.96 10.29
C GLY A 64 -2.68 1.13 10.17
N ILE A 65 -3.76 1.55 10.83
CA ILE A 65 -5.08 0.89 10.77
C ILE A 65 -5.60 0.86 9.34
N ILE A 66 -5.57 2.00 8.63
CA ILE A 66 -5.98 2.08 7.23
C ILE A 66 -5.19 1.07 6.39
N SER A 67 -3.88 0.99 6.59
CA SER A 67 -3.01 0.08 5.83
C SER A 67 -3.32 -1.39 6.11
N ILE A 68 -3.61 -1.75 7.37
CA ILE A 68 -3.98 -3.11 7.77
C ILE A 68 -5.31 -3.52 7.13
N ILE A 69 -6.29 -2.62 7.10
CA ILE A 69 -7.59 -2.88 6.46
C ILE A 69 -7.43 -2.96 4.93
N TYR A 70 -6.60 -2.10 4.34
CA TYR A 70 -6.40 -2.05 2.90
C TYR A 70 -5.62 -3.25 2.35
N ALA A 71 -4.67 -3.77 3.13
CA ALA A 71 -3.81 -4.88 2.71
C ALA A 71 -4.59 -6.10 2.18
N PRO A 72 -5.58 -6.68 2.88
CA PRO A 72 -6.34 -7.83 2.37
C PRO A 72 -7.27 -7.48 1.19
N ILE A 73 -7.68 -6.21 1.02
CA ILE A 73 -8.52 -5.80 -0.11
C ILE A 73 -7.81 -6.09 -1.44
N LEU A 74 -6.51 -5.81 -1.53
CA LEU A 74 -5.72 -5.99 -2.74
C LEU A 74 -5.73 -7.44 -3.29
N PRO A 75 -5.31 -8.48 -2.54
CA PRO A 75 -5.31 -9.84 -3.04
C PRO A 75 -6.72 -10.43 -3.14
N ILE A 76 -7.64 -10.11 -2.21
CA ILE A 76 -9.01 -10.64 -2.27
C ILE A 76 -9.68 -10.17 -3.55
N PHE A 77 -9.58 -8.87 -3.86
CA PHE A 77 -10.15 -8.32 -5.07
C PHE A 77 -9.43 -8.85 -6.32
N GLY A 78 -8.09 -8.93 -6.30
CA GLY A 78 -7.31 -9.46 -7.43
C GLY A 78 -7.63 -10.91 -7.78
N MET A 79 -7.80 -11.78 -6.77
CA MET A 79 -8.12 -13.20 -6.98
C MET A 79 -9.57 -13.42 -7.41
N THR A 80 -10.49 -12.54 -7.02
CA THR A 80 -11.91 -12.66 -7.37
C THR A 80 -12.26 -11.93 -8.67
N GLN A 81 -11.37 -11.09 -9.21
CA GLN A 81 -11.64 -10.19 -10.33
C GLN A 81 -12.17 -10.92 -11.58
N ASP A 82 -11.61 -12.09 -11.91
CA ASP A 82 -11.95 -12.85 -13.12
C ASP A 82 -13.41 -13.35 -13.13
N GLY A 83 -14.02 -13.46 -11.94
CA GLY A 83 -15.43 -13.85 -11.78
C GLY A 83 -16.41 -12.69 -11.77
N LEU A 84 -15.95 -11.43 -11.87
CA LEU A 84 -16.80 -10.24 -11.75
C LEU A 84 -17.06 -9.61 -13.12
N LEU A 85 -18.33 -9.24 -13.37
CA LEU A 85 -18.79 -8.54 -14.58
C LEU A 85 -18.23 -9.14 -15.89
N ILE A 86 -18.27 -10.47 -16.01
CA ILE A 86 -17.76 -11.20 -17.18
C ILE A 86 -18.43 -10.68 -18.46
N GLY A 87 -17.63 -10.43 -19.51
CA GLY A 87 -18.09 -9.90 -20.80
C GLY A 87 -17.65 -8.46 -21.04
N ASP A 88 -18.48 -7.69 -21.74
CA ASP A 88 -18.12 -6.35 -22.27
C ASP A 88 -17.84 -5.31 -21.18
N LEU A 89 -18.27 -5.53 -19.94
CA LEU A 89 -18.06 -4.62 -18.81
C LEU A 89 -16.87 -5.03 -17.94
N HIS A 90 -16.22 -6.16 -18.22
CA HIS A 90 -15.15 -6.68 -17.38
C HIS A 90 -13.93 -5.75 -17.30
N TRP A 91 -13.72 -4.89 -18.29
CA TRP A 91 -12.67 -3.86 -18.26
C TRP A 91 -12.83 -2.88 -17.08
N LEU A 92 -14.05 -2.63 -16.58
CA LEU A 92 -14.28 -1.80 -15.39
C LEU A 92 -13.64 -2.44 -14.15
N ILE A 93 -13.74 -3.76 -14.03
CA ILE A 93 -13.12 -4.53 -12.94
C ILE A 93 -11.59 -4.47 -13.05
N ARG A 94 -11.05 -4.58 -14.26
CA ARG A 94 -9.59 -4.46 -14.50
C ARG A 94 -9.06 -3.08 -14.09
N ILE A 95 -9.77 -2.01 -14.45
CA ILE A 95 -9.43 -0.65 -14.00
C ILE A 95 -9.54 -0.53 -12.49
N ALA A 96 -10.63 -1.01 -11.90
CA ALA A 96 -10.81 -0.99 -10.46
C ALA A 96 -9.65 -1.71 -9.75
N HIS A 97 -9.23 -2.88 -10.23
CA HIS A 97 -8.14 -3.64 -9.63
C HIS A 97 -6.81 -2.89 -9.74
N MET A 98 -6.53 -2.30 -10.90
CA MET A 98 -5.39 -1.42 -11.10
C MET A 98 -5.39 -0.24 -10.11
N LEU A 99 -6.53 0.42 -9.92
CA LEU A 99 -6.67 1.53 -8.96
C LEU A 99 -6.46 1.08 -7.52
N VAL A 100 -6.92 -0.12 -7.14
CA VAL A 100 -6.64 -0.72 -5.83
C VAL A 100 -5.14 -0.98 -5.65
N GLY A 101 -4.46 -1.49 -6.68
CA GLY A 101 -3.00 -1.65 -6.69
C GLY A 101 -2.26 -0.32 -6.53
N ILE A 102 -2.67 0.72 -7.26
CA ILE A 102 -2.11 2.07 -7.14
C ILE A 102 -2.36 2.65 -5.74
N GLY A 103 -3.55 2.44 -5.17
CA GLY A 103 -3.86 2.86 -3.80
C GLY A 103 -2.93 2.23 -2.76
N ALA A 104 -2.57 0.96 -2.91
CA ALA A 104 -1.58 0.31 -2.06
C ALA A 104 -0.20 0.99 -2.17
N LEU A 105 0.27 1.30 -3.39
CA LEU A 105 1.52 2.03 -3.62
C LEU A 105 1.52 3.44 -3.01
N VAL A 106 0.40 4.14 -3.12
CA VAL A 106 0.21 5.46 -2.50
C VAL A 106 0.29 5.37 -0.98
N LEU A 107 -0.36 4.38 -0.35
CA LEU A 107 -0.29 4.16 1.09
C LEU A 107 1.15 3.86 1.56
N ILE A 108 1.87 2.98 0.86
CA ILE A 108 3.29 2.68 1.13
C ILE A 108 4.14 3.97 1.10
N SER A 109 3.92 4.79 0.07
CA SER A 109 4.63 6.05 -0.13
C SER A 109 4.33 7.06 0.98
N LEU A 110 3.05 7.21 1.34
CA LEU A 110 2.58 8.12 2.38
C LEU A 110 3.11 7.74 3.77
N ILE A 111 3.08 6.45 4.11
CA ILE A 111 3.69 5.93 5.35
C ILE A 111 5.15 6.32 5.41
N GLY A 112 5.91 6.06 4.35
CA GLY A 112 7.32 6.38 4.28
C GLY A 112 7.64 7.87 4.44
N ALA A 113 6.86 8.74 3.79
CA ALA A 113 7.03 10.17 3.88
C ALA A 113 6.74 10.68 5.31
N ARG A 114 5.62 10.28 5.91
CA ARG A 114 5.24 10.72 7.27
C ARG A 114 6.16 10.15 8.33
N TYR A 115 6.60 8.89 8.19
CA TYR A 115 7.54 8.27 9.10
C TYR A 115 8.90 8.99 9.12
N GLN A 116 9.42 9.38 7.96
CA GLN A 116 10.65 10.16 7.87
C GLN A 116 10.49 11.58 8.44
N ALA A 117 9.36 12.23 8.19
CA ALA A 117 9.07 13.56 8.72
C ALA A 117 9.07 13.59 10.26
N LEU A 118 8.43 12.60 10.91
CA LEU A 118 8.39 12.49 12.37
C LEU A 118 9.76 12.17 12.97
N LYS A 119 10.58 11.37 12.29
CA LYS A 119 11.95 11.08 12.75
C LYS A 119 12.90 12.26 12.63
N ARG A 120 12.72 13.12 11.61
CA ARG A 120 13.58 14.29 11.40
C ARG A 120 13.29 15.44 12.37
N ASN A 121 12.06 15.58 12.87
CA ASN A 121 11.65 16.69 13.75
C ASN A 121 10.92 16.22 15.02
N PRO A 122 11.58 15.50 15.94
CA PRO A 122 10.94 15.05 17.19
C PRO A 122 10.46 16.22 18.06
N GLY A 123 11.20 17.34 18.12
CA GLY A 123 10.90 18.50 18.97
C GLY A 123 9.65 19.29 18.61
N LYS A 124 9.35 19.48 17.31
CA LYS A 124 8.12 20.17 16.86
C LYS A 124 6.85 19.35 17.13
N THR A 125 6.96 18.03 17.10
CA THR A 125 5.84 17.13 17.39
C THR A 125 5.52 17.13 18.88
N ALA A 126 6.54 17.13 19.74
CA ALA A 126 6.38 17.24 21.20
C ALA A 126 5.77 18.59 21.61
N LEU A 127 6.25 19.70 21.04
CA LEU A 127 5.73 21.05 21.31
C LEU A 127 4.26 21.21 20.84
N LYS A 128 3.90 20.67 19.67
CA LYS A 128 2.50 20.76 19.19
C LYS A 128 1.55 19.91 20.03
N ALA A 129 2.02 18.78 20.54
CA ALA A 129 1.25 17.93 21.45
C ALA A 129 1.03 18.59 22.82
N SER A 130 2.05 19.26 23.40
CA SER A 130 1.90 19.98 24.67
C SER A 130 0.92 21.15 24.55
N LEU A 131 1.01 21.92 23.46
CA LEU A 131 0.11 23.06 23.19
C LEU A 131 -1.35 22.64 22.92
N SER A 132 -1.58 21.40 22.47
CA SER A 132 -2.92 20.84 22.31
C SER A 132 -3.50 20.32 23.64
N SER A 133 -2.66 20.00 24.62
CA SER A 133 -3.05 19.51 25.94
C SER A 133 -3.37 20.63 26.92
N GLU A 134 -2.80 21.83 26.75
CA GLU A 134 -3.11 23.00 27.58
C GLU A 134 -4.42 23.72 27.16
N LYS A 135 -5.00 23.35 26.02
CA LYS A 135 -6.19 24.01 25.44
C LYS A 135 -7.49 23.21 25.59
N GLY A 136 -7.47 22.11 26.36
CA GLY A 136 -8.64 21.30 26.69
C GLY A 136 -8.81 21.22 28.19
#